data_AF-A0A7S1ZPF4-F1
#
_entry.id   AF-A0A7S1ZPF4-F1
#
_cell.length_a   1.000
_cell.length_b   1.000
_cell.length_c   1.000
_cell.angle_alpha   90.00
_cell.angle_beta   90.00
_cell.angle_gamma   90.00
#
_symmetry.space_group_name_H-M   'P 1'
#
loop_
_entity.id
_entity.type
_entity.pdbx_description
1 polymer ?
#
loop_
_entity_poly.entity_id
_entity_poly.type
_entity_poly.pdbx_seq_one_letter_code
_entity_poly.pdbx_strand_id
1 'polypeptide(L)'
;MPLFSAAAIASENVTLLNCRLCELLSNLRALSDSNEQIAESLRTDCPGDPDLIEAAAENVGVIERKKAEVEAIVAEIRRRGLEAEVPEDVRRMGKQDGDDGKGSKEEAKEEGYFL
;
A
#
# COMPACT_ATOMS: atom_id res chain seq x y z
N MET A 1 5.64 -13.15 5.95
CA MET A 1 4.88 -13.94 6.94
C MET A 1 3.80 -13.05 7.53
N PRO A 2 2.52 -13.50 7.60
CA PRO A 2 1.48 -12.77 8.33
C PRO A 2 1.78 -12.74 9.82
N LEU A 3 1.27 -11.73 10.54
CA LEU A 3 1.50 -11.56 11.98
C LEU A 3 0.80 -12.62 12.84
N PHE A 4 -0.23 -13.28 12.30
CA PHE A 4 -1.02 -14.30 12.98
C PHE A 4 -1.13 -15.56 12.13
N SER A 5 -1.24 -16.71 12.80
CA SER A 5 -1.41 -17.99 12.13
C SER A 5 -2.82 -18.15 11.56
N ALA A 6 -2.95 -18.90 10.46
CA ALA A 6 -4.25 -19.25 9.89
C ALA A 6 -5.15 -19.97 10.90
N ALA A 7 -4.58 -20.73 11.85
CA ALA A 7 -5.30 -21.38 12.93
C ALA A 7 -5.92 -20.38 13.93
N ALA A 8 -5.20 -19.29 14.27
CA ALA A 8 -5.74 -18.23 15.13
C ALA A 8 -6.93 -17.55 14.45
N ILE A 9 -6.76 -17.13 13.19
CA ILE A 9 -7.80 -16.51 12.36
C ILE A 9 -9.02 -17.43 12.23
N ALA A 10 -8.81 -18.73 11.98
CA ALA A 10 -9.90 -19.72 11.86
C ALA A 10 -10.64 -19.99 13.19
N SER A 11 -10.01 -19.76 14.34
CA SER A 11 -10.63 -19.93 15.67
C SER A 11 -11.44 -18.72 16.14
N GLU A 12 -11.22 -17.55 15.53
CA GLU A 12 -11.74 -16.27 15.98
C GLU A 12 -13.20 -16.03 15.57
N ASN A 13 -13.96 -15.23 16.33
CA ASN A 13 -15.36 -14.90 16.02
C ASN A 13 -15.44 -13.97 14.79
N VAL A 14 -16.47 -14.13 13.94
CA VAL A 14 -16.69 -13.27 12.75
C VAL A 14 -16.73 -11.77 13.10
N THR A 15 -17.36 -11.39 14.21
CA THR A 15 -17.41 -9.98 14.63
C THR A 15 -16.01 -9.45 14.96
N LEU A 16 -15.17 -10.25 15.61
CA LEU A 16 -13.78 -9.89 15.91
C LEU A 16 -12.94 -9.81 14.62
N LEU A 17 -13.11 -10.76 13.70
CA LEU A 17 -12.49 -10.73 12.37
C LEU A 17 -12.86 -9.46 11.60
N ASN A 18 -14.12 -9.01 11.65
CA ASN A 18 -14.57 -7.76 11.04
C ASN A 18 -13.99 -6.51 11.72
N CYS A 19 -13.98 -6.44 13.06
CA CYS A 19 -13.36 -5.33 13.78
C CYS A 19 -11.87 -5.18 13.42
N ARG A 20 -11.16 -6.32 13.44
CA ARG A 20 -9.75 -6.45 13.09
C ARG A 20 -9.46 -6.13 11.63
N LEU A 21 -10.35 -6.50 10.70
CA LEU A 21 -10.27 -6.08 9.31
C LEU A 21 -10.34 -4.55 9.22
N CYS A 22 -11.31 -3.89 9.87
CA CYS A 22 -11.41 -2.44 9.92
C CYS A 22 -10.15 -1.78 10.52
N GLU A 23 -9.62 -2.31 11.62
CA GLU A 23 -8.37 -1.83 12.24
C GLU A 23 -7.16 -1.96 11.30
N LEU A 24 -7.01 -3.09 10.61
CA LEU A 24 -5.92 -3.30 9.65
C LEU A 24 -6.02 -2.36 8.46
N LEU A 25 -7.23 -2.14 7.92
CA LEU A 25 -7.48 -1.19 6.82
C LEU A 25 -7.18 0.26 7.24
N SER A 26 -7.56 0.65 8.46
CA SER A 26 -7.23 1.96 9.03
C SER A 26 -5.72 2.16 9.18
N ASN A 27 -5.03 1.16 9.75
CA ASN A 27 -3.57 1.17 9.90
C ASN A 27 -2.84 1.22 8.54
N LEU A 28 -3.35 0.53 7.52
CA LEU A 28 -2.76 0.54 6.17
C LEU A 28 -2.85 1.92 5.51
N ARG A 29 -3.96 2.63 5.69
CA ARG A 29 -4.10 4.03 5.23
C ARG A 29 -3.12 4.96 5.95
N ALA A 30 -3.08 4.91 7.28
CA ALA A 30 -2.14 5.72 8.06
C ALA A 30 -0.65 5.49 7.67
N LEU A 31 -0.27 4.24 7.35
CA LEU A 31 1.06 3.93 6.83
C LEU A 31 1.30 4.43 5.39
N SER A 32 0.27 4.45 4.55
CA SER A 32 0.33 5.05 3.21
C SER A 32 0.55 6.56 3.31
N ASP A 33 -0.29 7.25 4.10
CA ASP A 33 -0.21 8.70 4.33
C ASP A 33 1.15 9.09 4.93
N SER A 34 1.70 8.26 5.83
CA SER A 34 3.04 8.44 6.40
C SER A 34 4.15 8.28 5.35
N ASN A 35 4.02 7.35 4.41
CA ASN A 35 5.00 7.17 3.34
C ASN A 35 4.94 8.28 2.29
N GLU A 36 3.76 8.84 2.02
CA GLU A 36 3.61 10.03 1.18
C GLU A 36 4.29 11.25 1.79
N GLN A 37 4.14 11.46 3.11
CA GLN A 37 4.85 12.51 3.86
C GLN A 37 6.37 12.32 3.84
N ILE A 38 6.87 11.10 4.09
CA ILE A 38 8.31 10.81 4.00
C ILE A 38 8.84 11.08 2.58
N ALA A 39 8.09 10.69 1.54
CA ALA A 39 8.46 10.96 0.16
C ALA A 39 8.39 12.45 -0.22
N GLU A 40 7.57 13.26 0.45
CA GLU A 40 7.59 14.72 0.33
C GLU A 40 8.84 15.31 0.98
N SER A 41 9.12 15.00 2.25
CA SER A 41 10.33 15.50 2.93
C SER A 41 11.64 15.05 2.27
N LEU A 42 11.69 13.85 1.68
CA LEU A 42 12.82 13.38 0.84
C LEU A 42 12.98 14.13 -0.50
N ARG A 43 12.00 14.92 -0.92
CA ARG A 43 12.07 15.79 -2.11
C ARG A 43 12.32 17.26 -1.77
N THR A 44 11.79 17.76 -0.65
CA THR A 44 11.81 19.20 -0.32
C THR A 44 12.79 19.56 0.79
N ASP A 45 12.80 18.81 1.89
CA ASP A 45 13.35 19.28 3.17
C ASP A 45 14.70 18.62 3.48
N CYS A 46 14.76 17.30 3.32
CA CYS A 46 15.89 16.43 3.67
C CYS A 46 16.22 15.48 2.51
N PRO A 47 16.65 16.00 1.34
CA PRO A 47 16.89 15.16 0.16
C PRO A 47 18.05 14.18 0.37
N GLY A 48 17.75 12.88 0.19
CA GLY A 48 18.73 11.80 0.35
C GLY A 48 19.03 11.41 1.80
N ASP A 49 18.19 11.82 2.76
CA ASP A 49 18.30 11.42 4.16
C ASP A 49 18.17 9.88 4.32
N PRO A 50 19.20 9.18 4.81
CA PRO A 50 19.20 7.73 4.89
C PRO A 50 18.19 7.19 5.92
N ASP A 51 17.91 7.92 7.00
CA ASP A 51 17.01 7.48 8.06
C ASP A 51 15.55 7.53 7.55
N LEU A 52 15.22 8.56 6.76
CA LEU A 52 13.93 8.66 6.06
C LEU A 52 13.78 7.60 4.96
N ILE A 53 14.84 7.28 4.22
CA ILE A 53 14.83 6.20 3.22
C ILE A 53 14.60 4.83 3.88
N GLU A 54 15.28 4.56 5.00
CA GLU A 54 15.09 3.33 5.78
C GLU A 54 13.67 3.24 6.34
N ALA A 55 13.16 4.31 6.96
CA ALA A 55 11.79 4.36 7.48
C ALA A 55 10.72 4.11 6.39
N ALA A 56 10.88 4.67 5.19
CA ALA A 56 9.99 4.41 4.06
C ALA A 56 10.00 2.93 3.64
N ALA A 57 11.18 2.31 3.61
CA ALA A 57 11.36 0.90 3.26
C ALA A 57 10.79 -0.05 4.35
N GLU A 58 11.00 0.25 5.63
CA GLU A 58 10.39 -0.48 6.75
C GLU A 58 8.86 -0.44 6.67
N ASN A 59 8.29 0.75 6.42
CA ASN A 59 6.85 0.93 6.26
C ASN A 59 6.27 0.10 5.10
N VAL A 60 6.97 0.01 3.96
CA VAL A 60 6.57 -0.90 2.85
C VAL A 60 6.52 -2.35 3.34
N GLY A 61 7.54 -2.82 4.05
CA GLY A 61 7.55 -4.17 4.63
C GLY A 61 6.46 -4.40 5.70
N VAL A 62 6.05 -3.37 6.45
CA VAL A 62 4.89 -3.44 7.35
C VAL A 62 3.57 -3.52 6.56
N ILE A 63 3.42 -2.71 5.50
CA ILE A 63 2.26 -2.70 4.60
C ILE A 63 2.05 -4.08 3.97
N GLU A 64 3.09 -4.71 3.43
CA GLU A 64 3.01 -6.06 2.86
C GLU A 64 2.55 -7.11 3.86
N ARG A 65 3.10 -7.10 5.08
CA ARG A 65 2.71 -8.05 6.15
C ARG A 65 1.25 -7.85 6.57
N LYS A 66 0.78 -6.60 6.69
CA LYS A 66 -0.61 -6.27 7.04
C LYS A 66 -1.59 -6.64 5.91
N LYS A 67 -1.21 -6.46 4.63
CA LYS A 67 -2.01 -6.92 3.48
C LYS A 67 -2.22 -8.43 3.50
N ALA A 68 -1.17 -9.21 3.72
CA ALA A 68 -1.28 -10.67 3.79
C ALA A 68 -2.21 -11.13 4.93
N GLU A 69 -2.26 -10.38 6.05
CA GLU A 69 -3.22 -10.62 7.12
C GLU A 69 -4.67 -10.25 6.72
N VAL A 70 -4.86 -9.10 6.06
CA VAL A 70 -6.16 -8.68 5.51
C VAL A 70 -6.71 -9.71 4.50
N GLU A 71 -5.86 -10.22 3.60
CA GLU A 71 -6.24 -11.27 2.65
C GLU A 71 -6.63 -12.57 3.36
N ALA A 72 -5.88 -12.99 4.39
CA ALA A 72 -6.19 -14.17 5.18
C ALA A 72 -7.52 -14.05 5.95
N ILE A 73 -7.80 -12.88 6.53
CA ILE A 73 -9.06 -12.59 7.22
C ILE A 73 -10.24 -12.58 6.23
N VAL A 74 -10.10 -11.92 5.08
CA VAL A 74 -11.14 -11.89 4.04
C VAL A 74 -11.41 -13.29 3.47
N ALA A 75 -10.36 -14.10 3.27
CA ALA A 75 -10.50 -15.50 2.86
C ALA A 75 -11.28 -16.34 3.89
N GLU A 76 -11.01 -16.15 5.19
CA GLU A 76 -11.72 -16.84 6.26
C GLU A 76 -13.19 -16.42 6.37
N ILE A 77 -13.49 -15.12 6.26
CA ILE A 77 -14.89 -14.62 6.29
C ILE A 77 -15.67 -15.18 5.09
N ARG A 78 -15.06 -15.20 3.89
CA ARG A 78 -15.64 -15.83 2.69
C ARG A 78 -15.84 -17.33 2.86
N ARG A 79 -14.89 -18.04 3.48
CA ARG A 79 -15.01 -19.48 3.80
C ARG A 79 -16.19 -19.79 4.72
N ARG A 80 -16.60 -18.82 5.55
CA ARG A 80 -17.79 -18.90 6.43
C ARG A 80 -19.10 -18.51 5.73
N GLY A 81 -19.08 -18.25 4.42
CA GLY A 81 -20.26 -17.91 3.63
C GLY A 81 -20.72 -16.46 3.77
N LEU A 82 -19.82 -15.55 4.18
CA LEU A 82 -20.11 -14.14 4.35
C LEU A 82 -19.36 -13.28 3.33
N GLU A 83 -19.96 -12.17 2.95
CA GLU A 83 -19.33 -11.18 2.07
C GLU A 83 -18.29 -10.37 2.86
N ALA A 84 -17.06 -10.36 2.36
CA ALA A 84 -15.98 -9.51 2.80
C ALA A 84 -15.08 -9.20 1.60
N GLU A 85 -14.54 -7.98 1.56
CA GLU A 85 -13.69 -7.52 0.47
C GLU A 85 -12.47 -6.77 0.99
N VAL A 86 -11.35 -6.91 0.26
CA VAL A 86 -10.21 -6.01 0.40
C VAL A 86 -10.47 -4.78 -0.49
N PRO A 87 -10.51 -3.56 0.07
CA PRO A 87 -10.65 -2.31 -0.70
C PRO A 87 -9.57 -2.13 -1.78
N GLU A 88 -9.94 -1.48 -2.90
CA GLU A 88 -9.08 -1.25 -4.07
C GLU A 88 -7.80 -0.46 -3.75
N ASP A 89 -7.91 0.60 -2.93
CA ASP A 89 -6.78 1.37 -2.40
C ASP A 89 -5.79 0.46 -1.68
N VAL A 90 -6.30 -0.38 -0.78
CA VAL A 90 -5.48 -1.34 -0.02
C VAL A 90 -4.89 -2.45 -0.89
N ARG A 91 -5.53 -2.84 -2.00
CA ARG A 91 -4.90 -3.75 -2.98
C ARG A 91 -3.71 -3.10 -3.68
N ARG A 92 -3.81 -1.81 -4.02
CA ARG A 92 -2.79 -1.06 -4.79
C ARG A 92 -1.58 -0.61 -3.97
N MET A 93 -1.75 -0.30 -2.68
CA MET A 93 -0.63 0.05 -1.76
C MET A 93 0.55 -0.92 -1.88
N GLY A 94 1.78 -0.49 -1.56
CA GLY A 94 2.95 -1.39 -1.51
C GLY A 94 3.43 -1.94 -2.87
N LYS A 95 2.60 -1.88 -3.93
CA LYS A 95 3.16 -1.76 -5.27
C LYS A 95 3.82 -0.41 -5.34
N GLN A 96 5.14 -0.41 -5.28
CA GLN A 96 5.93 0.67 -5.84
C GLN A 96 5.77 0.55 -7.35
N ASP A 97 4.63 1.02 -7.87
CA ASP A 97 4.43 1.17 -9.29
C ASP A 97 5.52 2.13 -9.76
N GLY A 98 6.52 1.58 -10.43
CA GLY A 98 7.44 2.36 -11.26
C GLY A 98 6.63 2.95 -12.39
N ASP A 99 6.01 4.11 -12.13
CA ASP A 99 5.50 5.00 -13.17
C ASP A 99 6.68 5.70 -13.87
N ASP A 100 7.59 4.88 -14.40
CA ASP A 100 8.52 5.27 -15.44
C ASP A 100 7.68 5.58 -16.68
N GLY A 101 7.52 6.88 -16.91
CA GLY A 101 6.46 7.47 -17.69
C GLY A 101 6.19 6.82 -19.05
N LYS A 102 4.90 6.65 -19.35
CA LYS A 102 4.41 6.49 -20.72
C LYS A 102 3.70 7.76 -21.18
N GLY A 103 4.48 8.56 -21.90
CA GLY A 103 4.17 9.94 -22.26
C GLY A 103 2.88 10.20 -23.04
N SER A 104 2.57 11.48 -23.11
CA SER A 104 1.63 12.03 -24.10
C SER A 104 2.12 13.37 -24.59
N LYS A 105 2.74 13.32 -25.78
CA LYS A 105 2.82 14.35 -26.84
C LYS A 105 3.59 15.64 -26.48
N GLU A 106 4.71 15.95 -27.14
CA GLU A 106 4.91 16.12 -28.59
C GLU A 106 4.14 17.34 -29.15
N GLU A 107 4.78 18.52 -29.09
CA GLU A 107 4.80 19.53 -30.16
C GLU A 107 6.11 20.35 -30.03
N ALA A 108 7.24 19.74 -30.37
CA ALA A 108 8.45 20.49 -30.69
C ALA A 108 8.36 20.92 -32.16
N LYS A 109 7.76 22.09 -32.43
CA LYS A 109 7.76 22.69 -33.78
C LYS A 109 9.09 23.41 -34.02
N GLU A 110 10.10 22.63 -34.38
CA GLU A 110 11.34 23.13 -34.98
C GLU A 110 11.43 22.63 -36.44
N GLU A 111 10.86 23.40 -37.36
CA GLU A 111 11.36 23.46 -38.73
C GLU A 111 12.06 24.81 -38.91
N GLY A 112 13.38 24.76 -39.03
CA GLY A 112 14.21 25.93 -39.28
C GLY A 112 14.51 26.13 -40.77
N TYR A 113 15.36 27.14 -41.02
CA TYR A 113 16.01 27.48 -42.29
C TYR A 113 15.19 28.20 -43.38
N PHE A 114 15.33 29.52 -43.38
CA PHE A 114 16.09 30.27 -44.39
C PHE A 114 16.03 29.79 -45.85
N LEU A 115 15.38 30.59 -46.71
CA LEU A 115 15.96 31.19 -47.91
C LEU A 115 15.22 32.51 -48.25
#